data_AF-A0A192H448-F1
#
_entry.id   AF-A0A192H448-F1
#
_cell.length_a   1.000
_cell.length_b   1.000
_cell.length_c   1.000
_cell.angle_alpha   90.00
_cell.angle_beta   90.00
_cell.angle_gamma   90.00
#
_symmetry.space_group_name_H-M   'P 1'
#
loop_
_entity.id
_entity.type
_entity.pdbx_description
1 polymer ?
#
loop_
_entity_poly.entity_id
_entity_poly.type
_entity_poly.pdbx_seq_one_letter_code
_entity_poly.pdbx_strand_id
1 'polypeptide(L)'
;MTSQTLSLQTGISKSKLKFYQNSALIPDSKLFTQRQIIDFVKFINEMYAVGVNLDKLRRYAELQNEKQRLIAAQTTLLKQTLVQLDEKRNDLKLELAHVNYLQENQSLAECELRQLES
;
A
#
# COMPACT_ATOMS: atom_id res chain seq x y z
N MET A 1 19.35 -1.85 -2.60
CA MET A 1 20.44 -1.25 -1.78
C MET A 1 21.73 -2.03 -1.96
N THR A 2 22.89 -1.38 -1.95
CA THR A 2 24.20 -2.07 -2.04
C THR A 2 24.64 -2.55 -0.65
N SER A 3 25.36 -3.68 -0.58
CA SER A 3 25.87 -4.23 0.70
C SER A 3 26.80 -3.25 1.45
N GLN A 4 27.40 -2.28 0.74
CA GLN A 4 28.16 -1.19 1.35
C GLN A 4 27.28 -0.25 2.17
N THR A 5 26.15 0.20 1.61
CA THR A 5 25.21 1.09 2.31
C THR A 5 24.59 0.41 3.54
N LEU A 6 24.25 -0.87 3.43
CA LEU A 6 23.74 -1.65 4.57
C LEU A 6 24.79 -1.82 5.67
N SER A 7 26.05 -2.06 5.31
CA SER A 7 27.13 -2.19 6.29
C SER A 7 27.31 -0.91 7.13
N LEU A 8 27.30 0.25 6.47
CA LEU A 8 27.40 1.55 7.15
C LEU A 8 26.23 1.82 8.11
N GLN A 9 25.01 1.46 7.71
CA GLN A 9 23.82 1.76 8.52
C GLN A 9 23.53 0.74 9.63
N THR A 10 23.92 -0.52 9.41
CA THR A 10 23.68 -1.59 10.39
C THR A 10 24.85 -1.78 11.35
N GLY A 11 26.05 -1.32 11.00
CA GLY A 11 27.29 -1.63 11.73
C GLY A 11 27.78 -3.07 11.53
N ILE A 12 27.11 -3.85 10.67
CA ILE A 12 27.45 -5.25 10.40
C ILE A 12 28.52 -5.30 9.29
N SER A 13 29.51 -6.17 9.47
CA SER A 13 30.58 -6.34 8.48
C SER A 13 30.05 -6.79 7.12
N LYS A 14 30.70 -6.33 6.05
CA LYS A 14 30.32 -6.68 4.66
C LYS A 14 30.33 -8.21 4.43
N SER A 15 31.25 -8.92 5.05
CA SER A 15 31.37 -10.39 4.97
C SER A 15 30.14 -11.07 5.54
N LYS A 16 29.66 -10.62 6.70
CA LYS A 16 28.49 -11.18 7.37
C LYS A 16 27.20 -10.84 6.62
N LEU A 17 27.10 -9.62 6.07
CA LEU A 17 25.98 -9.26 5.19
C LEU A 17 25.96 -10.10 3.91
N LYS A 18 27.12 -10.38 3.30
CA LYS A 18 27.21 -11.26 2.14
C LYS A 18 26.77 -12.70 2.49
N PHE A 19 27.15 -13.19 3.67
CA PHE A 19 26.68 -14.47 4.18
C PHE A 19 25.15 -14.48 4.35
N TYR A 20 24.56 -13.46 4.97
CA TYR A 20 23.10 -13.35 5.10
C TYR A 20 22.39 -13.27 3.75
N GLN A 21 22.98 -12.56 2.78
CA GLN A 21 22.47 -12.49 1.42
C GLN A 21 22.47 -13.86 0.74
N ASN A 22 23.59 -14.59 0.80
CA ASN A 22 23.71 -15.94 0.25
C ASN A 22 22.79 -16.96 0.93
N SER A 23 22.46 -16.72 2.21
CA SER A 23 21.60 -17.59 3.01
C SER A 23 20.10 -17.28 2.89
N ALA A 24 19.74 -16.33 2.01
CA ALA A 24 18.38 -15.81 1.81
C ALA A 24 17.75 -15.20 3.08
N LEU A 25 18.58 -14.60 3.95
CA LEU A 25 18.14 -13.94 5.18
C LEU A 25 17.92 -12.43 5.01
N ILE A 26 18.24 -11.87 3.85
CA ILE A 26 17.96 -10.46 3.56
C ILE A 26 16.64 -10.41 2.77
N PRO A 27 15.64 -9.63 3.23
CA PRO A 27 14.34 -9.55 2.57
C PRO A 27 14.44 -8.85 1.21
N ASP A 28 13.44 -9.05 0.36
CA ASP A 28 13.41 -8.47 -0.99
C ASP A 28 13.33 -6.94 -0.92
N SER A 29 14.35 -6.25 -1.45
CA SER A 29 14.42 -4.79 -1.43
C SER A 29 13.28 -4.07 -2.17
N LYS A 30 12.51 -4.77 -3.02
CA LYS A 30 11.33 -4.20 -3.69
C LYS A 30 10.11 -4.08 -2.78
N LEU A 31 10.05 -4.93 -1.75
CA LEU A 31 8.89 -5.05 -0.86
C LEU A 31 9.05 -4.25 0.44
N PHE A 32 10.25 -3.77 0.73
CA PHE A 32 10.59 -3.13 2.00
C PHE A 32 11.23 -1.77 1.75
N THR A 33 10.91 -0.83 2.64
CA THR A 33 11.64 0.44 2.73
C THR A 33 13.05 0.20 3.26
N GLN A 34 13.97 1.12 2.96
CA GLN A 34 15.34 1.08 3.48
C GLN A 34 15.41 0.91 5.00
N ARG A 35 14.56 1.64 5.74
CA ARG A 35 14.49 1.53 7.21
C ARG A 35 14.09 0.13 7.66
N GLN A 36 13.05 -0.44 7.05
CA GLN A 36 12.60 -1.79 7.39
C GLN A 36 13.67 -2.84 7.07
N ILE A 37 14.43 -2.70 5.98
CA ILE A 37 15.54 -3.61 5.66
C ILE A 37 16.62 -3.52 6.74
N ILE A 38 17.00 -2.31 7.18
CA ILE A 38 18.00 -2.10 8.23
C ILE A 38 17.55 -2.77 9.52
N ASP A 39 16.32 -2.51 9.97
CA ASP A 39 15.77 -3.05 11.21
C ASP A 39 15.68 -4.58 11.14
N PHE A 40 15.25 -5.11 9.99
CA PHE A 40 15.18 -6.55 9.74
C PHE A 40 16.57 -7.20 9.83
N VAL A 41 17.57 -6.63 9.18
CA VAL A 41 18.93 -7.18 9.17
C VAL A 41 19.58 -7.11 10.55
N LYS A 42 19.31 -6.06 11.34
CA LYS A 42 19.73 -5.97 12.74
C LYS A 42 19.09 -7.08 13.58
N PHE A 43 17.78 -7.29 13.43
CA PHE A 43 17.07 -8.38 14.11
C PHE A 43 17.66 -9.75 13.78
N ILE A 44 17.88 -10.06 12.49
CA ILE A 44 18.53 -11.32 12.08
C ILE A 44 19.90 -11.47 12.73
N ASN A 45 20.67 -10.38 12.79
CA ASN A 45 22.00 -10.41 13.38
C ASN A 45 21.98 -10.67 14.89
N GLU A 46 21.05 -10.07 15.61
CA GLU A 46 20.83 -10.30 17.04
C GLU A 46 20.39 -11.73 17.32
N MET A 47 19.42 -12.22 16.55
CA MET A 47 18.90 -13.59 16.70
C MET A 47 19.96 -14.65 16.36
N TYR A 48 20.76 -14.41 15.33
CA TYR A 48 21.87 -15.29 14.99
C TYR A 48 22.95 -15.27 16.09
N ALA A 49 23.22 -14.11 16.71
CA ALA A 49 24.21 -14.00 17.78
C ALA A 49 23.82 -14.77 19.05
N VAL A 50 22.52 -14.90 19.34
CA VAL A 50 22.02 -15.71 20.47
C VAL A 50 21.81 -17.19 20.11
N GLY A 51 22.24 -17.62 18.92
CA GLY A 51 22.24 -19.03 18.51
C GLY A 51 20.94 -19.53 17.87
N VAL A 52 20.05 -18.65 17.40
CA VAL A 52 18.88 -19.09 16.64
C VAL A 52 19.32 -19.77 15.34
N ASN A 53 18.77 -20.96 15.09
CA ASN A 53 19.07 -21.74 13.90
C ASN A 53 18.74 -20.95 12.61
N LEU A 54 19.68 -20.99 11.65
CA LEU A 54 19.58 -20.42 10.32
C LEU A 54 18.27 -20.78 9.60
N ASP A 55 17.77 -22.02 9.72
CA ASP A 55 16.54 -22.46 9.06
C ASP A 55 15.31 -21.71 9.60
N LYS A 56 15.28 -21.44 10.91
CA LYS A 56 14.21 -20.66 11.54
C LYS A 56 14.28 -19.20 11.09
N LEU A 57 15.48 -18.63 10.99
CA LEU A 57 15.68 -17.26 10.49
C LEU A 57 15.28 -17.13 9.02
N ARG A 58 15.59 -18.14 8.20
CA ARG A 58 15.16 -18.18 6.79
C ARG A 58 13.65 -18.25 6.70
N ARG A 59 13.01 -19.13 7.48
CA ARG A 59 11.55 -19.21 7.52
C ARG A 59 10.91 -17.89 7.96
N TYR A 60 11.50 -17.20 8.93
CA TYR A 60 11.05 -15.87 9.33
C TYR A 60 11.16 -14.85 8.18
N ALA A 61 12.26 -14.85 7.44
CA ALA A 61 12.43 -13.97 6.28
C ALA A 61 11.42 -14.25 5.16
N GLU A 62 11.12 -15.51 4.88
CA GLU A 62 10.07 -15.92 3.94
C GLU A 62 8.70 -15.37 4.35
N LEU A 63 8.29 -15.61 5.60
CA LEU A 63 7.00 -15.16 6.13
C LEU A 63 6.89 -13.63 6.09
N GLN A 64 7.97 -12.92 6.38
CA GLN A 64 7.96 -11.47 6.32
C GLN A 64 7.83 -10.94 4.88
N ASN A 65 8.48 -11.59 3.90
CA ASN A 65 8.30 -11.26 2.49
C ASN A 65 6.85 -11.53 2.04
N GLU A 66 6.27 -12.67 2.43
CA GLU A 66 4.89 -13.03 2.12
C GLU A 66 3.90 -12.00 2.70
N LYS A 67 4.08 -11.62 3.97
CA LYS A 67 3.30 -10.55 4.60
C LYS A 67 3.37 -9.24 3.82
N GLN A 68 4.55 -8.81 3.39
CA GLN A 68 4.66 -7.56 2.60
C GLN A 68 3.98 -7.67 1.24
N ARG A 69 4.07 -8.82 0.57
CA ARG A 69 3.33 -9.05 -0.69
C ARG A 69 1.83 -8.97 -0.49
N LEU A 70 1.32 -9.58 0.59
CA LEU A 70 -0.10 -9.52 0.92
C LEU A 70 -0.57 -8.09 1.18
N ILE A 71 0.19 -7.32 1.96
CA ILE A 71 -0.11 -5.91 2.23
C ILE A 71 -0.11 -5.09 0.93
N ALA A 72 0.85 -5.31 0.03
CA ALA A 72 0.90 -4.64 -1.26
C ALA A 72 -0.30 -5.00 -2.15
N ALA A 73 -0.71 -6.26 -2.17
CA ALA A 73 -1.89 -6.72 -2.90
C ALA A 73 -3.18 -6.11 -2.35
N GLN A 74 -3.36 -6.11 -1.02
CA GLN A 74 -4.51 -5.48 -0.35
C GLN A 74 -4.57 -3.98 -0.64
N THR A 75 -3.44 -3.29 -0.59
CA THR A 75 -3.36 -1.85 -0.91
C THR A 75 -3.75 -1.59 -2.37
N THR A 76 -3.31 -2.45 -3.29
CA THR A 76 -3.65 -2.33 -4.71
C THR A 76 -5.15 -2.52 -4.94
N LEU A 77 -5.74 -3.55 -4.32
CA LEU A 77 -7.18 -3.81 -4.38
C LEU A 77 -7.97 -2.61 -3.84
N LEU A 78 -7.61 -2.08 -2.67
CA LEU A 78 -8.29 -0.94 -2.08
C LEU A 78 -8.22 0.31 -2.97
N LYS A 79 -7.09 0.57 -3.62
CA LYS A 79 -6.95 1.67 -4.58
C LYS A 79 -7.88 1.50 -5.78
N GLN A 80 -7.99 0.29 -6.33
CA GLN A 80 -8.91 0.00 -7.42
C GLN A 80 -10.37 0.22 -6.99
N THR A 81 -10.73 -0.26 -5.80
CA THR A 81 -12.06 -0.04 -5.23
C THR A 81 -12.36 1.45 -5.05
N LEU A 82 -11.40 2.25 -4.60
CA LEU A 82 -11.57 3.70 -4.47
C LEU A 82 -11.85 4.38 -5.80
N VAL A 83 -11.16 3.97 -6.88
CA VAL A 83 -11.42 4.49 -8.24
C VAL A 83 -12.86 4.17 -8.66
N GLN A 84 -13.30 2.92 -8.48
CA GLN A 84 -14.67 2.52 -8.81
C GLN A 84 -15.73 3.26 -8.00
N LEU A 85 -15.45 3.56 -6.72
CA LEU A 85 -16.35 4.36 -5.89
C LEU A 85 -16.40 5.82 -6.34
N ASP A 86 -15.28 6.38 -6.79
CA ASP A 86 -15.24 7.75 -7.32
C ASP A 86 -16.06 7.87 -8.61
N GLU A 87 -15.93 6.90 -9.52
CA GLU A 87 -16.76 6.79 -10.73
C GLU A 87 -18.25 6.74 -10.39
N LYS A 88 -18.66 5.83 -9.51
CA LYS A 88 -20.05 5.73 -9.05
C LYS A 88 -20.55 7.01 -8.40
N ARG A 89 -19.71 7.68 -7.60
CA ARG A 89 -20.05 8.97 -6.99
C ARG A 89 -20.28 10.03 -8.07
N ASN A 90 -19.48 10.02 -9.14
CA ASN A 90 -19.62 10.98 -10.24
C ASN A 90 -20.90 10.71 -11.04
N ASP A 91 -21.26 9.45 -11.28
CA ASP A 91 -22.53 9.08 -11.94
C ASP A 91 -23.74 9.58 -11.14
N LEU A 92 -23.75 9.34 -9.82
CA LEU A 92 -24.82 9.82 -8.94
C LEU A 92 -24.92 11.35 -8.91
N LYS A 93 -23.80 12.07 -9.04
CA LYS A 93 -23.81 13.53 -9.13
C LYS A 93 -24.47 14.02 -10.42
N LEU A 94 -24.24 13.33 -11.54
CA LEU A 94 -24.87 13.66 -12.82
C LEU A 94 -26.38 13.42 -12.76
N GLU A 95 -26.80 12.30 -12.18
CA GLU A 95 -28.22 11.99 -11.99
C GLU A 95 -28.90 13.01 -11.07
N LEU A 96 -28.25 13.39 -9.96
CA LEU A 96 -28.75 14.44 -9.08
C LEU A 96 -28.89 15.79 -9.81
N ALA A 97 -27.92 16.15 -10.64
CA ALA A 97 -27.98 17.36 -11.45
C ALA A 97 -29.16 17.34 -12.43
N HIS A 98 -29.42 16.19 -13.05
CA HIS A 98 -30.57 16.00 -13.93
C HIS A 98 -31.90 16.16 -13.19
N VAL A 99 -32.04 15.56 -12.00
CA VAL A 99 -33.26 15.71 -11.18
C VAL A 99 -33.48 17.17 -10.78
N ASN A 100 -32.44 17.87 -10.33
CA ASN A 100 -32.55 19.28 -9.95
C ASN A 100 -32.98 20.15 -11.15
N TYR A 101 -32.40 19.91 -12.33
CA TYR A 101 -32.80 20.62 -13.56
C TYR A 101 -34.28 20.41 -13.89
N LEU A 102 -34.79 19.19 -13.76
CA LEU A 102 -36.22 18.91 -14.01
C LEU A 102 -37.12 19.64 -13.01
N GLN A 103 -36.75 19.69 -11.72
CA GLN A 103 -37.52 20.39 -10.69
C GLN A 103 -37.55 21.91 -10.92
N GLU A 104 -36.42 22.51 -11.27
CA GLU A 104 -36.33 23.94 -11.61
C GLU A 104 -37.24 24.26 -12.80
N ASN A 105 -37.20 23.47 -13.88
CA ASN A 105 -38.04 23.74 -15.05
C ASN A 105 -39.53 23.52 -14.78
N GLN A 106 -39.91 22.52 -13.97
CA GLN A 106 -41.30 22.34 -13.55
C GLN A 106 -41.80 23.55 -12.76
N SER A 107 -40.99 24.05 -11.82
CA SER A 107 -41.35 25.23 -11.03
C SER A 107 -41.49 26.50 -11.89
N LEU A 108 -40.69 26.61 -12.96
CA LEU A 108 -40.73 27.73 -13.89
C LEU A 108 -41.98 27.66 -14.79
N ALA A 109 -42.29 26.47 -15.32
CA ALA A 109 -43.50 26.23 -16.10
C ALA A 109 -44.78 26.47 -15.28
N GLU A 110 -44.82 26.07 -14.01
CA GLU A 110 -45.94 26.36 -13.11
C GLU A 110 -46.10 27.86 -12.83
N CYS A 111 -44.99 28.60 -12.70
CA CYS A 111 -45.03 30.06 -12.56
C CYS A 111 -45.58 30.75 -13.82
N GLU A 112 -45.14 30.33 -15.00
CA GLU A 112 -45.62 30.87 -16.28
C GLU A 112 -47.11 30.59 -16.51
N LEU A 113 -47.58 29.38 -16.19
CA LEU A 113 -49.01 29.04 -16.27
C LEU A 113 -49.86 29.93 -15.36
N ARG A 114 -49.44 30.17 -14.11
CA ARG A 114 -50.17 31.07 -13.19
C ARG A 114 -50.23 32.51 -13.69
N GLN A 115 -49.21 32.99 -14.40
CA GLN A 115 -49.20 34.33 -14.99
C GLN A 115 -50.15 34.46 -16.19
N LEU A 116 -50.40 33.36 -16.91
CA LEU A 116 -51.35 33.33 -18.02
C LEU A 116 -52.81 33.17 -17.56
N GLU A 117 -53.03 32.58 -16.39
CA GLU A 117 -54.35 32.40 -15.79
C GLU A 117 -54.85 33.63 -15.00
N SER A 118 -53.99 34.61 -14.72
CA SER A 118 -54.30 35.87 -14.01
C SER A 118 -54.59 37.03 -14.96
#